data_AF-A0A938XWD0-F1
#
_entry.id   AF-A0A938XWD0-F1
#
_cell.length_a   1.000
_cell.length_b   1.000
_cell.length_c   1.000
_cell.angle_alpha   90.00
_cell.angle_beta   90.00
_cell.angle_gamma   90.00
#
_symmetry.space_group_name_H-M   'P 1'
#
loop_
_entity.id
_entity.type
_entity.pdbx_description
1 polymer ?
#
loop_
_entity_poly.entity_id
_entity_poly.type
_entity_poly.pdbx_seq_one_letter_code
_entity_poly.pdbx_strand_id
1 'polypeptide(L)'
;MSDNNLKKYLTGDFSVEEIAEKTGLEEEEVKSKAEEMGLDVEYADFKKEHGITKEDYSVRRFRTPQKWDVKNRLMFGLMLVEDTKVSELAEMIGVTSRSIERWVFEGAKPSIKNQEKLAEALKVPQEQLFTDWAYDVVNEDRLNNN
;
A
#
# COMPACT_ATOMS: atom_id res chain seq x y z
N MET A 1 0.88 33.46 12.09
CA MET A 1 0.66 32.45 11.04
C MET A 1 0.19 31.16 11.71
N SER A 2 -0.77 30.40 11.16
CA SER A 2 -1.19 29.12 11.77
C SER A 2 -0.19 28.02 11.41
N ASP A 3 0.23 27.21 12.38
CA ASP A 3 1.18 26.09 12.21
C ASP A 3 0.78 25.11 11.09
N ASN A 4 -0.53 25.05 10.76
CA ASN A 4 -1.06 24.25 9.66
C ASN A 4 -0.53 24.68 8.28
N ASN A 5 -0.23 25.96 8.06
CA ASN A 5 0.31 26.42 6.78
C ASN A 5 1.78 26.03 6.63
N LEU A 6 2.57 26.14 7.71
CA LEU A 6 3.98 25.77 7.69
C LEU A 6 4.18 24.27 7.45
N LYS A 7 3.39 23.42 8.12
CA LYS A 7 3.42 21.97 7.90
C LYS A 7 3.08 21.59 6.46
N LYS A 8 2.16 22.31 5.82
CA LYS A 8 1.81 22.08 4.41
C LYS A 8 2.98 22.38 3.47
N TYR A 9 3.77 23.41 3.79
CA TYR A 9 4.93 23.77 2.98
C TYR A 9 6.11 22.82 3.22
N LEU A 10 6.41 22.50 4.48
CA LEU A 10 7.50 21.58 4.87
C LEU A 10 7.30 20.13 4.38
N THR A 11 6.05 19.73 4.12
CA THR A 11 5.73 18.40 3.55
C THR A 11 5.51 18.42 2.03
N GLY A 12 5.62 19.60 1.41
CA GLY A 12 5.51 19.79 -0.03
C GLY A 12 6.87 19.80 -0.74
N ASP A 13 6.86 20.24 -2.00
CA ASP A 13 8.05 20.32 -2.85
C ASP A 13 8.63 21.75 -2.84
N PHE A 14 8.82 22.33 -1.65
CA PHE A 14 9.36 23.68 -1.48
C PHE A 14 10.72 23.61 -0.76
N SER A 15 11.71 24.37 -1.21
CA SER A 15 12.98 24.51 -0.50
C SER A 15 12.85 25.41 0.72
N VAL A 16 13.79 25.34 1.65
CA VAL A 16 13.76 26.15 2.89
C VAL A 16 13.64 27.66 2.57
N GLU A 17 14.38 28.16 1.59
CA GLU A 17 14.28 29.55 1.09
C GLU A 17 12.86 29.93 0.63
N GLU A 18 12.19 29.05 -0.14
CA GLU A 18 10.85 29.33 -0.67
C GLU A 18 9.80 29.31 0.45
N ILE A 19 10.01 28.46 1.45
CA ILE A 19 9.17 28.41 2.63
C ILE A 19 9.37 29.67 3.45
N ALA A 20 10.61 30.11 3.66
CA ALA A 20 10.95 31.37 4.33
C ALA A 20 10.27 32.56 3.65
N GLU A 21 10.39 32.69 2.32
CA GLU A 21 9.74 33.77 1.55
C GLU A 21 8.21 33.74 1.66
N LYS A 22 7.60 32.56 1.56
CA LYS A 22 6.13 32.39 1.65
C LYS A 22 5.59 32.59 3.06
N THR A 23 6.40 32.31 4.07
CA THR A 23 6.00 32.37 5.47
C THR A 23 6.41 33.67 6.16
N GLY A 24 7.32 34.43 5.56
CA GLY A 24 7.97 35.59 6.16
C GLY A 24 8.82 35.23 7.38
N LEU A 25 9.24 33.96 7.50
CA LEU A 25 10.12 33.47 8.56
C LEU A 25 11.56 33.47 8.06
N GLU A 26 12.51 33.54 8.98
CA GLU A 26 13.92 33.31 8.66
C GLU A 26 14.17 31.82 8.40
N GLU A 27 15.12 31.48 7.53
CA GLU A 27 15.43 30.09 7.18
C GLU A 27 15.77 29.22 8.40
N GLU A 28 16.49 29.79 9.38
CA GLU A 28 16.83 29.11 10.63
C GLU A 28 15.58 28.79 11.48
N GLU A 29 14.57 29.66 11.46
CA GLU A 29 13.31 29.39 12.14
C GLU A 29 12.51 28.30 11.42
N VAL A 30 12.58 28.24 10.09
CA VAL A 30 11.96 27.17 9.29
C VAL A 30 12.61 25.82 9.59
N LYS A 31 13.95 25.76 9.64
CA LYS A 31 14.71 24.54 9.95
C LYS A 31 14.43 24.03 11.37
N SER A 32 14.48 24.92 12.36
CA SER A 32 14.20 24.58 13.75
C SER A 32 12.78 24.03 13.92
N LYS A 33 11.78 24.64 13.27
CA LYS A 33 10.39 24.13 13.30
C LYS A 33 10.21 22.82 12.54
N ALA A 34 10.95 22.60 11.45
CA ALA A 34 10.94 21.32 10.75
C ALA A 34 11.50 20.21 11.64
N GLU A 35 12.61 20.46 12.34
CA GLU A 35 13.22 19.52 13.27
C GLU A 35 12.29 19.20 14.45
N GLU A 36 11.64 20.21 15.05
CA GLU A 36 10.60 20.00 16.08
C GLU A 36 9.43 19.14 15.58
N MET A 37 9.10 19.24 14.29
CA MET A 37 8.07 18.43 13.63
C MET A 37 8.57 17.05 13.18
N GLY A 38 9.86 16.74 13.35
CA GLY A 38 10.50 15.52 12.88
C GLY A 38 10.59 15.42 11.35
N LEU A 39 10.64 16.56 10.66
CA LEU A 39 10.76 16.66 9.21
C LEU A 39 12.21 16.92 8.83
N ASP A 40 12.73 16.09 7.93
CA ASP A 40 14.08 16.22 7.38
C ASP A 40 14.10 17.28 6.27
N VAL A 41 14.56 18.48 6.63
CA VAL A 41 14.69 19.63 5.72
C VAL A 41 15.90 19.52 4.78
N GLU A 42 16.95 18.79 5.17
CA GLU A 42 18.10 18.54 4.27
C GLU A 42 17.66 17.75 3.05
N TYR A 43 16.69 16.84 3.22
CA TYR A 43 16.13 16.06 2.12
C TYR A 43 15.39 16.91 1.08
N ALA A 44 14.79 18.04 1.47
CA ALA A 44 14.11 18.95 0.54
C ALA A 44 15.11 19.72 -0.34
N ASP A 45 16.19 20.22 0.26
CA ASP A 45 17.25 20.91 -0.47
C ASP A 45 18.02 19.93 -1.38
N PHE A 46 18.27 18.70 -0.90
CA PHE A 46 18.87 17.61 -1.68
C PHE A 46 18.07 17.31 -2.96
N LYS A 47 16.74 17.21 -2.87
CA LYS A 47 15.87 16.97 -4.04
C LYS A 47 16.02 18.06 -5.09
N LYS A 48 16.07 19.32 -4.66
CA LYS A 48 16.22 20.47 -5.55
C LYS A 48 17.58 20.48 -6.24
N GLU A 49 18.65 20.25 -5.48
CA GLU A 49 20.02 20.17 -6.00
C GLU A 49 20.16 19.07 -7.07
N HIS A 50 19.52 17.93 -6.85
CA HIS A 50 19.61 16.77 -7.73
C HIS A 50 18.50 16.71 -8.79
N GLY A 51 17.64 17.72 -8.85
CA GLY A 51 16.53 17.78 -9.81
C GLY A 51 15.49 16.65 -9.66
N ILE A 52 15.41 16.05 -8.47
CA ILE A 52 14.47 14.95 -8.17
C ILE A 52 13.09 15.55 -8.00
N THR A 53 12.20 15.28 -8.96
CA THR A 53 10.82 15.75 -8.90
C THR A 53 9.93 14.71 -8.24
N LYS A 54 8.70 15.13 -7.90
CA LYS A 54 7.67 14.23 -7.40
C LYS A 54 7.43 13.08 -8.35
N GLU A 55 7.50 13.28 -9.65
CA GLU A 55 7.33 12.26 -10.67
C GLU A 55 8.38 11.14 -10.59
N ASP A 56 9.60 11.45 -10.13
CA ASP A 56 10.70 10.48 -10.06
C ASP A 56 10.50 9.44 -8.94
N TYR A 57 9.87 9.83 -7.83
CA TYR A 57 9.54 8.92 -6.71
C TYR A 57 8.04 8.63 -6.58
N SER A 58 7.20 9.31 -7.35
CA SER A 58 5.77 9.01 -7.45
C SER A 58 5.60 7.74 -8.26
N VAL A 59 5.68 6.60 -7.56
CA VAL A 59 5.22 5.34 -8.10
C VAL A 59 3.69 5.43 -8.23
N ARG A 60 3.19 5.95 -9.36
CA ARG A 60 1.75 5.95 -9.73
C ARG A 60 1.25 4.53 -10.06
N ARG A 61 1.76 3.47 -9.43
CA ARG A 61 1.35 2.10 -9.77
C ARG A 61 0.10 1.63 -9.02
N PHE A 62 -0.14 2.13 -7.81
CA PHE A 62 -1.32 1.73 -7.03
C PHE A 62 -2.00 2.94 -6.43
N ARG A 63 -3.29 3.12 -6.73
CA ARG A 63 -4.14 3.98 -5.89
C ARG A 63 -4.06 3.39 -4.48
N THR A 64 -3.50 4.13 -3.53
CA THR A 64 -3.62 3.82 -2.10
C THR A 64 -5.11 3.62 -1.82
N PRO A 65 -5.57 2.42 -1.46
CA PRO A 65 -7.00 2.20 -1.29
C PRO A 65 -7.46 3.02 -0.09
N GLN A 66 -8.32 4.03 -0.31
CA GLN A 66 -8.82 4.87 0.78
C GLN A 66 -9.72 4.09 1.77
N LYS A 67 -10.25 2.92 1.38
CA LYS A 67 -11.19 2.10 2.18
C LYS A 67 -11.16 0.58 1.89
N TRP A 68 -10.17 0.04 1.16
CA TRP A 68 -10.14 -1.40 0.90
C TRP A 68 -9.32 -2.08 1.99
N ASP A 69 -10.01 -2.53 3.03
CA ASP A 69 -9.44 -3.44 4.01
C ASP A 69 -9.04 -4.73 3.29
N VAL A 70 -7.73 -4.93 3.10
CA VAL A 70 -7.21 -6.12 2.43
C VAL A 70 -7.36 -7.30 3.39
N LYS A 71 -8.33 -8.16 3.11
CA LYS A 71 -8.65 -9.33 3.94
C LYS A 71 -7.66 -10.47 3.73
N ASN A 72 -7.20 -10.68 2.50
CA ASN A 72 -6.10 -11.62 2.22
C ASN A 72 -4.82 -10.87 1.89
N ARG A 73 -4.11 -10.49 2.95
CA ARG A 73 -2.87 -9.72 2.85
C ARG A 73 -1.76 -10.49 2.14
N LEU A 74 -1.70 -11.81 2.33
CA LEU A 74 -0.64 -12.62 1.73
C LEU A 74 -0.83 -12.70 0.22
N MET A 75 -2.04 -13.01 -0.25
CA MET A 75 -2.33 -13.03 -1.68
C MET A 75 -2.10 -11.65 -2.31
N PHE A 76 -2.54 -10.57 -1.66
CA PHE A 76 -2.27 -9.22 -2.13
C PHE A 76 -0.77 -8.91 -2.19
N GLY A 77 -0.01 -9.27 -1.15
CA GLY A 77 1.44 -9.07 -1.10
C GLY A 77 2.17 -9.84 -2.21
N LEU A 78 1.79 -11.08 -2.47
CA LEU A 78 2.35 -11.88 -3.57
C LEU A 78 2.05 -11.25 -4.93
N MET A 79 0.82 -10.77 -5.15
CA MET A 79 0.48 -10.04 -6.37
C MET A 79 1.34 -8.78 -6.55
N LEU A 80 1.67 -8.08 -5.47
CA LEU A 80 2.55 -6.90 -5.53
C LEU A 80 4.00 -7.27 -5.86
N VAL A 81 4.52 -8.35 -5.24
CA VAL A 81 5.90 -8.83 -5.48
C VAL A 81 6.07 -9.33 -6.91
N GLU A 82 5.08 -10.02 -7.44
CA GLU A 82 5.08 -10.59 -8.80
C GLU A 82 4.58 -9.61 -9.88
N ASP A 83 4.36 -8.33 -9.53
CA ASP A 83 3.79 -7.28 -10.42
C ASP A 83 2.53 -7.75 -11.20
N THR A 84 1.70 -8.58 -10.56
CA THR A 84 0.56 -9.25 -11.18
C THR A 84 -0.73 -8.49 -10.88
N LYS A 85 -1.45 -8.06 -11.92
CA LYS A 85 -2.75 -7.40 -11.76
C LYS A 85 -3.87 -8.40 -11.47
N VAL A 86 -4.95 -7.89 -10.87
CA VAL A 86 -6.20 -8.65 -10.65
C VAL A 86 -6.73 -9.29 -11.94
N SER A 87 -6.70 -8.57 -13.06
CA SER A 87 -7.14 -9.07 -14.36
C SER A 87 -6.24 -10.18 -14.89
N GLU A 88 -4.93 -10.01 -14.78
CA GLU A 88 -3.94 -10.98 -15.24
C GLU A 88 -4.03 -12.28 -14.42
N LEU A 89 -4.15 -12.16 -13.09
CA LEU A 89 -4.35 -13.33 -12.22
C LEU A 89 -5.66 -14.04 -12.52
N ALA A 90 -6.73 -13.29 -12.77
CA ALA A 90 -8.02 -13.86 -13.13
C ALA A 90 -7.93 -14.66 -14.44
N GLU A 91 -7.24 -14.13 -15.45
CA GLU A 91 -6.99 -14.81 -16.72
C GLU A 91 -6.15 -16.08 -16.52
N MET A 92 -5.08 -16.02 -15.73
CA MET A 92 -4.18 -17.16 -15.46
C MET A 92 -4.92 -18.37 -14.89
N ILE A 93 -5.87 -18.16 -13.98
CA ILE A 93 -6.60 -19.27 -13.33
C ILE A 93 -7.99 -19.52 -13.94
N GLY A 94 -8.39 -18.73 -14.93
CA GLY A 94 -9.66 -18.86 -15.65
C GLY A 94 -10.88 -18.47 -14.82
N VAL A 95 -10.84 -17.33 -14.12
CA VAL A 95 -11.98 -16.78 -13.36
C VAL A 95 -12.21 -15.31 -13.72
N THR A 96 -13.23 -14.68 -13.13
CA THR A 96 -13.47 -13.24 -13.31
C THR A 96 -12.61 -12.41 -12.36
N SER A 97 -12.23 -11.19 -12.76
CA SER A 97 -11.53 -10.25 -11.87
C SER A 97 -12.31 -9.99 -10.58
N ARG A 98 -13.65 -9.98 -10.65
CA ARG A 98 -14.51 -9.85 -9.47
C ARG A 98 -14.30 -10.99 -8.47
N SER A 99 -14.06 -12.22 -8.93
CA SER A 99 -13.76 -13.35 -8.05
C SER A 99 -12.47 -13.12 -7.27
N ILE A 100 -11.42 -12.66 -7.95
CA ILE A 100 -10.14 -12.30 -7.32
C ILE A 100 -10.34 -11.18 -6.30
N GLU A 101 -11.06 -10.11 -6.65
CA GLU A 101 -11.36 -9.02 -5.72
C GLU A 101 -12.08 -9.49 -4.46
N ARG A 102 -13.06 -10.39 -4.60
CA ARG A 102 -13.78 -10.95 -3.43
C ARG A 102 -12.83 -11.71 -2.50
N TRP A 103 -11.87 -12.43 -3.05
CA TRP A 103 -10.92 -13.21 -2.26
C TRP A 103 -9.84 -12.34 -1.62
N VAL A 104 -9.41 -11.27 -2.28
CA VAL A 104 -8.38 -10.36 -1.78
C VAL A 104 -8.95 -9.36 -0.77
N PHE A 105 -10.11 -8.77 -1.07
CA PHE A 105 -10.61 -7.58 -0.36
C PHE A 105 -11.89 -7.82 0.45
N GLU A 106 -12.69 -8.83 0.11
CA GLU A 106 -13.95 -9.10 0.83
C GLU A 106 -13.84 -10.28 1.80
N GLY A 107 -12.72 -11.00 1.79
CA GLY A 107 -12.49 -12.15 2.67
C GLY A 107 -13.29 -13.39 2.25
N ALA A 108 -13.85 -13.41 1.04
CA ALA A 108 -14.54 -14.58 0.54
C ALA A 108 -13.55 -15.72 0.28
N LYS A 109 -13.94 -16.95 0.63
CA LYS A 109 -13.10 -18.13 0.43
C LYS A 109 -13.28 -18.70 -0.98
N PRO A 110 -12.21 -18.95 -1.75
CA PRO A 110 -12.30 -19.67 -3.02
C PRO A 110 -12.66 -21.14 -2.78
N SER A 111 -13.22 -21.82 -3.78
CA SER A 111 -13.35 -23.28 -3.75
C SER A 111 -11.98 -23.95 -3.76
N ILE A 112 -11.88 -25.20 -3.26
CA ILE A 112 -10.62 -25.96 -3.23
C ILE A 112 -9.91 -25.96 -4.59
N LYS A 113 -10.63 -26.25 -5.67
CA LYS A 113 -10.11 -26.20 -7.05
C LYS A 113 -9.50 -24.85 -7.42
N ASN A 114 -10.08 -23.74 -6.96
CA ASN A 114 -9.54 -22.41 -7.22
C ASN A 114 -8.38 -22.05 -6.29
N GLN A 115 -8.37 -22.59 -5.06
CA GLN A 115 -7.24 -22.46 -4.14
C GLN A 115 -5.99 -23.15 -4.71
N GLU A 116 -6.13 -24.36 -5.27
CA GLU A 116 -5.05 -25.09 -5.94
C GLU A 116 -4.47 -24.30 -7.11
N LYS A 117 -5.34 -23.78 -7.99
CA LYS A 117 -4.91 -22.94 -9.12
C LYS A 117 -4.20 -21.66 -8.68
N LEU A 118 -4.64 -21.03 -7.59
CA LEU A 118 -4.00 -19.85 -7.04
C LEU A 118 -2.63 -20.18 -6.43
N ALA A 119 -2.53 -21.30 -5.71
CA ALA A 119 -1.28 -21.80 -5.16
C ALA A 119 -0.25 -22.08 -6.26
N GLU A 120 -0.69 -22.69 -7.37
CA GLU A 120 0.15 -22.92 -8.55
C GLU A 120 0.57 -21.61 -9.23
N ALA A 121 -0.38 -20.71 -9.51
CA ALA A 121 -0.11 -19.44 -10.17
C ALA A 121 0.82 -18.52 -9.37
N LEU A 122 0.67 -18.50 -8.03
CA LEU A 122 1.46 -17.67 -7.13
C LEU A 122 2.66 -18.39 -6.53
N LYS A 123 2.90 -19.67 -6.88
CA LYS A 123 4.02 -20.51 -6.44
C LYS A 123 4.17 -20.61 -4.92
N VAL A 124 3.06 -20.69 -4.21
CA VAL A 124 3.02 -20.76 -2.74
C VAL A 124 2.06 -21.89 -2.32
N PRO A 125 2.37 -22.68 -1.27
CA PRO A 125 1.47 -23.71 -0.79
C PRO A 125 0.09 -23.17 -0.42
N GLN A 126 -0.96 -23.94 -0.73
CA GLN A 126 -2.35 -23.57 -0.46
C GLN A 126 -2.58 -23.23 1.03
N GLU A 127 -1.96 -24.00 1.93
CA GLU A 127 -2.09 -23.84 3.37
C GLU A 127 -1.57 -22.48 3.85
N GLN A 128 -0.55 -21.95 3.18
CA GLN A 128 0.01 -20.63 3.46
C GLN A 128 -0.88 -19.53 2.88
N LEU A 129 -1.31 -19.69 1.62
CA LEU A 129 -2.10 -18.69 0.92
C LEU A 129 -3.46 -18.40 1.59
N PHE A 130 -3.98 -19.39 2.32
CA PHE A 130 -5.28 -19.31 2.98
C PHE A 130 -5.23 -19.61 4.49
N THR A 131 -4.09 -19.42 5.17
CA THR A 131 -3.89 -19.81 6.59
C THR A 131 -4.93 -19.22 7.55
N ASP A 132 -5.29 -17.95 7.36
CA ASP A 132 -6.29 -17.28 8.21
C ASP A 132 -7.70 -17.89 8.06
N TRP A 133 -7.99 -18.56 6.95
CA TRP A 133 -9.24 -19.30 6.73
C TRP A 133 -9.14 -20.80 7.05
N ALA A 134 -7.95 -21.30 7.39
CA ALA A 134 -7.75 -22.71 7.76
C ALA A 134 -8.33 -23.02 9.15
N TYR A 135 -8.50 -22.02 10.01
CA TYR A 135 -9.16 -22.17 11.30
C TYR A 135 -10.66 -22.48 11.21
N ASP A 136 -11.31 -22.13 10.08
CA ASP A 136 -12.75 -22.36 9.90
C ASP A 136 -13.08 -23.79 9.43
N VAL A 137 -12.21 -24.43 8.63
CA VAL A 137 -12.46 -25.81 8.15
C VAL A 137 -12.41 -26.82 9.30
N VAL A 138 -11.49 -26.61 10.25
CA VAL A 138 -11.34 -27.49 11.42
C VAL A 138 -12.56 -27.37 12.36
N ASN A 139 -13.35 -26.30 12.26
CA ASN A 139 -14.56 -26.09 13.06
C ASN A 139 -15.86 -26.49 12.35
N GLU A 140 -15.95 -26.42 11.02
CA GLU A 140 -17.14 -26.89 10.28
C GLU A 140 -17.32 -28.42 10.38
N ASP A 141 -16.23 -29.20 10.37
CA ASP A 141 -16.29 -30.66 10.57
C ASP A 141 -16.71 -31.06 11.99
N ARG A 142 -16.56 -30.16 12.98
CA ARG A 142 -17.02 -30.35 14.37
C ARG A 142 -18.48 -29.96 14.58
N LEU A 143 -19.04 -29.09 13.73
CA LEU A 143 -20.42 -28.62 13.83
C LEU A 143 -21.41 -29.50 13.06
N ASN A 144 -20.94 -30.34 12.14
CA ASN A 144 -21.77 -31.25 11.34
C ASN A 144 -21.77 -32.71 11.86
N ASN A 145 -21.11 -32.99 12.98
CA ASN A 145 -21.10 -34.30 13.65
C ASN A 145 -21.70 -34.22 15.07
N ASN A 146 -22.93 -33.69 15.19
CA ASN A 146 -23.76 -33.79 16.39
C ASN A 146 -25.24 -33.86 16.03
#